data_AF-T0LCY0-F1
#
_entry.id   AF-T0LCY0-F1
#
_cell.length_a   1.000
_cell.length_b   1.000
_cell.length_c   1.000
_cell.angle_alpha   90.00
_cell.angle_beta   90.00
_cell.angle_gamma   90.00
#
_symmetry.space_group_name_H-M   'P 1'
#
loop_
_entity.id
_entity.type
_entity.pdbx_description
1 polymer ?
#
loop_
_entity_poly.entity_id
_entity_poly.type
_entity_poly.pdbx_seq_one_letter_code
_entity_poly.pdbx_strand_id
1 'polypeptide(L)'
;MIVSISLAIGVILASVVIILIISFALERRVLKLKLLMEQERLSAQKTAEETAKTLFNQWAEASIKTIRNQITETLKKDYEVQLESWKKQEEKKIREDAIQKSINTLLGKIGEEFSPVLLANKYGINLKDFRHLGTPVDFVAFKGLSDGSSEVEVLFLEIKSGKSSGLVGRERMVRDAVKSKRVSYEVVNLGEMIGGLKSELNGDNPA
;
A
#
# COMPACT_ATOMS: atom_id res chain seq x y z
N MET A 1 -88.78 84.31 39.48
CA MET A 1 -87.60 84.52 38.61
C MET A 1 -86.32 83.89 39.19
N ILE A 2 -85.99 84.09 40.47
CA ILE A 2 -84.76 83.53 41.07
C ILE A 2 -84.83 81.98 41.23
N VAL A 3 -85.97 81.43 41.66
CA VAL A 3 -86.16 79.97 41.87
C VAL A 3 -86.03 79.17 40.57
N SER A 4 -86.59 79.67 39.46
CA SER A 4 -86.51 79.02 38.15
C SER A 4 -85.09 78.98 37.58
N ILE A 5 -84.29 80.02 37.83
CA ILE A 5 -82.88 80.08 37.42
C ILE A 5 -82.03 79.10 38.24
N SER A 6 -82.27 79.01 39.56
CA SER A 6 -81.59 78.04 40.42
C SER A 6 -81.85 76.58 40.03
N LEU A 7 -83.09 76.26 39.63
CA LEU A 7 -83.45 74.90 39.17
C LEU A 7 -82.77 74.56 37.84
N ALA A 8 -82.75 75.49 36.89
CA ALA A 8 -82.08 75.30 35.59
C ALA A 8 -80.57 75.07 35.75
N ILE A 9 -79.92 75.85 36.63
CA ILE A 9 -78.50 75.67 36.97
C ILE A 9 -78.26 74.30 37.62
N GLY A 10 -79.15 73.84 38.50
CA GLY A 10 -79.06 72.52 39.13
C GLY A 10 -79.15 71.37 38.11
N VAL A 11 -80.03 71.47 37.12
CA VAL A 11 -80.16 70.47 36.04
C VAL A 11 -78.92 70.44 35.15
N ILE A 12 -78.36 71.60 34.81
CA ILE A 12 -77.12 71.70 34.03
C ILE A 12 -75.94 71.11 34.81
N LEU A 13 -75.83 71.40 36.11
CA LEU A 13 -74.79 70.80 36.95
C LEU A 13 -74.94 69.28 37.04
N ALA A 14 -76.16 68.77 37.19
CA ALA A 14 -76.42 67.34 37.24
C ALA A 14 -76.08 66.64 35.90
N SER A 15 -76.41 67.25 34.76
CA SER A 15 -76.08 66.69 33.44
C SER A 15 -74.58 66.69 33.18
N VAL A 16 -73.86 67.75 33.58
CA VAL A 16 -72.39 67.80 33.51
C VAL A 16 -71.77 66.70 34.37
N VAL A 17 -72.26 66.49 35.60
CA VAL A 17 -71.77 65.42 36.47
C VAL A 17 -72.02 64.04 35.85
N ILE A 18 -73.19 63.80 35.25
CA ILE A 18 -73.49 62.54 34.55
C ILE A 18 -72.54 62.34 33.36
N ILE A 19 -72.30 63.38 32.56
CA ILE A 19 -71.35 63.32 31.42
C ILE A 19 -69.94 63.00 31.91
N LEU A 20 -69.48 63.63 33.00
CA LEU A 20 -68.17 63.35 33.59
C LEU A 20 -68.06 61.90 34.08
N ILE A 21 -69.10 61.36 34.72
CA ILE A 21 -69.16 59.96 35.16
C ILE A 21 -69.08 59.01 33.95
N ILE A 22 -69.81 59.32 32.87
CA ILE A 22 -69.79 58.53 31.63
C ILE A 22 -68.41 58.61 30.97
N SER A 23 -67.83 59.81 30.83
CA SER A 23 -66.47 60.00 30.28
C SER A 23 -65.46 59.18 31.05
N PHE A 24 -65.47 59.29 32.38
CA PHE A 24 -64.58 58.54 33.25
C PHE A 24 -64.77 57.01 33.12
N ALA A 25 -66.01 56.53 33.01
CA ALA A 25 -66.28 55.11 32.80
C ALA A 25 -65.82 54.62 31.41
N LEU A 26 -65.97 55.43 30.36
CA LEU A 26 -65.49 55.14 29.01
C LEU A 26 -63.96 55.08 28.96
N GLU A 27 -63.28 56.04 29.59
CA GLU A 27 -61.81 56.07 29.70
C GLU A 27 -61.29 54.80 30.38
N ARG A 28 -61.92 54.38 31.50
CA ARG A 28 -61.57 53.13 32.19
C ARG A 28 -61.75 51.90 31.31
N ARG A 29 -62.81 51.83 30.50
CA ARG A 29 -63.04 50.71 29.55
C ARG A 29 -62.00 50.70 28.43
N VAL A 30 -61.70 51.86 27.84
CA VAL A 30 -60.67 51.98 26.79
C VAL A 30 -59.30 51.57 27.33
N LEU A 31 -58.95 52.00 28.55
CA LEU A 31 -57.69 51.62 29.18
C LEU A 31 -57.60 50.11 29.39
N LYS A 32 -58.68 49.46 29.85
CA LYS A 32 -58.74 48.01 30.01
C LYS A 32 -58.58 47.27 28.68
N LEU A 33 -59.23 47.75 27.62
CA LEU A 33 -59.13 47.16 26.28
C LEU A 33 -57.72 47.28 25.71
N LYS A 34 -57.06 48.44 25.87
CA LYS A 34 -55.66 48.63 25.47
C LYS A 34 -54.73 47.64 26.17
N LEU A 35 -54.91 47.44 27.47
CA LEU A 35 -54.10 46.52 28.25
C LEU A 35 -54.30 45.04 27.82
N LEU A 36 -55.54 44.63 27.54
CA LEU A 36 -55.82 43.29 27.02
C LEU A 36 -55.21 43.07 25.63
N MET A 37 -55.32 44.04 24.71
CA MET A 37 -54.69 43.96 23.39
C MET A 37 -53.17 43.88 23.49
N GLU A 38 -52.56 44.62 24.42
CA GLU A 38 -51.11 44.61 24.61
C GLU A 38 -50.62 43.28 25.19
N GLN A 39 -51.38 42.69 26.12
CA GLN A 39 -51.12 41.34 26.61
C GLN A 39 -51.25 40.29 25.50
N GLU A 40 -52.30 40.37 24.69
CA GLU A 40 -52.51 39.46 23.56
C GLU A 40 -51.36 39.59 22.55
N ARG A 41 -50.99 40.82 22.17
CA ARG A 41 -49.83 41.08 21.30
C ARG A 41 -48.53 40.53 21.86
N LEU A 42 -48.27 40.74 23.15
CA LEU A 42 -47.07 40.24 23.81
C LEU A 42 -47.06 38.71 23.82
N SER A 43 -48.21 38.07 24.07
CA SER A 43 -48.34 36.62 24.04
C SER A 43 -48.14 36.06 22.63
N ALA A 44 -48.74 36.68 21.62
CA ALA A 44 -48.57 36.32 20.22
C ALA A 44 -47.11 36.49 19.77
N GLN A 45 -46.44 37.56 20.21
CA GLN A 45 -45.04 37.79 19.93
C GLN A 45 -44.14 36.73 20.57
N LYS A 46 -44.38 36.38 21.84
CA LYS A 46 -43.64 35.31 22.53
C LYS A 46 -43.83 33.97 21.85
N THR A 47 -45.07 33.60 21.51
CA THR A 47 -45.36 32.35 20.80
C THR A 47 -44.69 32.32 19.42
N ALA A 48 -44.71 33.45 18.69
CA ALA A 48 -44.02 33.56 17.41
C ALA A 48 -42.51 33.38 17.57
N GLU A 49 -41.91 33.97 18.60
CA GLU A 49 -40.48 33.83 18.92
C GLU A 49 -40.12 32.38 19.29
N GLU A 50 -40.90 31.73 20.15
CA GLU A 50 -40.71 30.32 20.53
C GLU A 50 -40.86 29.38 19.33
N THR A 51 -41.86 29.64 18.48
CA THR A 51 -42.08 28.89 17.25
C THR A 51 -40.90 29.08 16.28
N ALA A 52 -40.43 30.32 16.09
CA ALA A 52 -39.29 30.61 15.25
C ALA A 52 -38.01 29.91 15.74
N LYS A 53 -37.75 29.94 17.06
CA LYS A 53 -36.63 29.20 17.67
C LYS A 53 -36.73 27.70 17.43
N THR A 54 -37.93 27.13 17.60
CA THR A 54 -38.15 25.69 17.42
C THR A 54 -37.94 25.29 15.96
N LEU A 55 -38.54 26.02 15.01
CA LEU A 55 -38.36 25.78 13.58
C LEU A 55 -36.91 25.93 13.14
N PHE A 56 -36.20 26.94 13.67
CA PHE A 56 -34.79 27.15 13.40
C PHE A 56 -33.94 25.96 13.87
N ASN A 57 -34.14 25.50 15.11
CA ASN A 57 -33.40 24.35 15.65
C ASN A 57 -33.66 23.08 14.83
N GLN A 58 -34.92 22.80 14.49
CA GLN A 58 -35.29 21.66 13.66
C GLN A 58 -34.64 21.74 12.27
N TRP A 59 -34.69 22.91 11.63
CA TRP A 59 -34.04 23.14 10.34
C TRP A 59 -32.52 22.98 10.43
N ALA A 60 -31.89 23.49 11.50
CA ALA A 60 -30.46 23.40 11.71
C ALA A 60 -30.02 21.93 11.85
N GLU A 61 -30.72 21.15 12.67
CA GLU A 61 -30.46 19.71 12.84
C GLU A 61 -30.61 18.94 11.52
N ALA A 62 -31.70 19.20 10.78
CA ALA A 62 -31.94 18.57 9.48
C ALA A 62 -30.86 18.94 8.46
N SER A 63 -30.45 20.20 8.44
CA SER A 63 -29.42 20.71 7.51
C SER A 63 -28.05 20.11 7.81
N ILE A 64 -27.65 20.05 9.09
CA ILE A 64 -26.39 19.43 9.51
C ILE A 64 -26.36 17.96 9.10
N LYS A 65 -27.47 17.23 9.28
CA LYS A 65 -27.57 15.83 8.88
C LYS A 65 -27.42 15.67 7.36
N THR A 66 -28.10 16.49 6.57
CA THR A 66 -28.01 16.45 5.11
C THR A 66 -26.60 16.75 4.61
N ILE A 67 -25.97 17.81 5.13
CA ILE A 67 -24.60 18.18 4.77
C ILE A 67 -23.62 17.06 5.14
N ARG A 68 -23.75 16.48 6.34
CA ARG A 68 -22.91 15.35 6.77
C ARG A 68 -23.05 14.16 5.82
N ASN A 69 -24.27 13.81 5.42
CA ASN A 69 -24.50 12.70 4.49
C ASN A 69 -23.87 13.00 3.12
N GLN A 70 -24.06 14.21 2.58
CA GLN A 70 -23.47 14.61 1.30
C GLN A 70 -21.94 14.57 1.31
N ILE A 71 -21.30 15.08 2.37
CA ILE A 71 -19.85 15.01 2.55
C ILE A 71 -19.40 13.55 2.62
N THR A 72 -20.10 12.72 3.39
CA THR A 72 -19.74 11.31 3.59
C THR A 72 -19.81 10.53 2.28
N GLU A 73 -20.88 10.71 1.49
CA GLU A 73 -21.04 10.08 0.18
C GLU A 73 -19.97 10.54 -0.82
N THR A 74 -19.68 11.84 -0.84
CA THR A 74 -18.64 12.39 -1.74
C THR A 74 -17.26 11.83 -1.37
N LEU A 75 -16.91 11.86 -0.08
CA LEU A 75 -15.65 11.30 0.41
C LEU A 75 -15.54 9.82 0.09
N LYS A 76 -16.60 9.04 0.33
CA LYS A 76 -16.60 7.60 0.04
C LYS A 76 -16.31 7.34 -1.43
N LYS A 77 -16.97 8.06 -2.34
CA LYS A 77 -16.76 7.93 -3.78
C LYS A 77 -15.32 8.28 -4.18
N ASP A 78 -14.77 9.37 -3.64
CA ASP A 78 -13.40 9.78 -3.92
C ASP A 78 -12.38 8.75 -3.41
N TYR A 79 -12.60 8.17 -2.22
CA TYR A 79 -11.76 7.11 -1.68
C TYR A 79 -11.85 5.83 -2.51
N GLU A 80 -13.04 5.45 -2.98
CA GLU A 80 -13.21 4.28 -3.86
C GLU A 80 -12.42 4.46 -5.16
N VAL A 81 -12.49 5.63 -5.80
CA VAL A 81 -11.71 5.93 -7.01
C VAL A 81 -10.21 5.90 -6.75
N GLN A 82 -9.75 6.52 -5.66
CA GLN A 82 -8.34 6.51 -5.29
C GLN A 82 -7.84 5.10 -4.97
N LEU A 83 -8.64 4.30 -4.27
CA LEU A 83 -8.30 2.92 -3.92
C LEU A 83 -8.17 2.05 -5.17
N GLU A 84 -9.10 2.15 -6.12
CA GLU A 84 -9.04 1.40 -7.37
C GLU A 84 -7.84 1.81 -8.23
N SER A 85 -7.54 3.11 -8.31
CA SER A 85 -6.32 3.60 -8.98
C SER A 85 -5.05 3.05 -8.32
N TRP A 86 -4.99 3.09 -6.98
CA TRP A 86 -3.86 2.57 -6.22
C TRP A 86 -3.68 1.06 -6.43
N LYS A 87 -4.76 0.26 -6.34
CA LYS A 87 -4.73 -1.19 -6.61
C LYS A 87 -4.15 -1.50 -7.98
N LYS A 88 -4.63 -0.80 -9.02
CA LYS A 88 -4.16 -1.02 -10.41
C LYS A 88 -2.68 -0.70 -10.57
N GLN A 89 -2.20 0.37 -9.95
CA GLN A 89 -0.79 0.75 -9.98
C GLN A 89 0.08 -0.26 -9.24
N GLU A 90 -0.38 -0.71 -8.07
CA GLU A 90 0.38 -1.64 -7.23
C GLU A 90 0.42 -3.04 -7.85
N GLU A 91 -0.69 -3.52 -8.44
CA GLU A 91 -0.74 -4.77 -9.21
C GLU A 91 0.26 -4.76 -10.37
N LYS A 92 0.37 -3.63 -11.08
CA LYS A 92 1.34 -3.47 -12.16
C LYS A 92 2.78 -3.61 -11.64
N LYS A 93 3.12 -2.94 -10.53
CA LYS A 93 4.46 -3.06 -9.93
C LYS A 93 4.77 -4.48 -9.48
N ILE A 94 3.82 -5.14 -8.82
CA ILE A 94 3.97 -6.54 -8.37
C ILE A 94 4.19 -7.46 -9.57
N ARG A 95 3.43 -7.27 -10.66
CA ARG A 95 3.61 -8.05 -11.90
C ARG A 95 4.99 -7.82 -12.52
N GLU A 96 5.43 -6.57 -12.63
CA GLU A 96 6.74 -6.23 -13.18
C GLU A 96 7.89 -6.82 -12.34
N ASP A 97 7.82 -6.70 -11.01
CA ASP A 97 8.81 -7.28 -10.10
C ASP A 97 8.83 -8.82 -10.18
N ALA A 98 7.66 -9.46 -10.23
CA ALA A 98 7.56 -10.91 -10.40
C ALA A 98 8.17 -11.39 -11.72
N ILE A 99 7.90 -10.66 -12.82
CA ILE A 99 8.51 -10.94 -14.14
C ILE A 99 10.03 -10.78 -14.05
N GLN A 100 10.53 -9.69 -13.47
CA GLN A 100 11.97 -9.44 -13.39
C GLN A 100 12.69 -10.49 -12.54
N LYS A 101 12.13 -10.89 -11.41
CA LYS A 101 12.65 -11.98 -10.57
C LYS A 101 12.63 -13.32 -11.29
N SER A 102 11.56 -13.61 -12.02
CA SER A 102 11.43 -14.83 -12.82
C SER A 102 12.50 -14.87 -13.93
N ILE A 103 12.66 -13.78 -14.69
CA ILE A 103 13.69 -13.65 -15.73
C ILE A 103 15.09 -13.84 -15.14
N ASN A 104 15.41 -13.17 -14.03
CA ASN A 104 16.73 -13.29 -13.40
C ASN A 104 17.00 -14.73 -12.92
N THR A 105 15.98 -15.40 -12.37
CA THR A 105 16.11 -16.80 -11.92
C THR A 105 16.28 -17.74 -13.10
N LEU A 106 15.51 -17.54 -14.17
CA LEU A 106 15.55 -18.35 -15.38
C LEU A 106 16.88 -18.16 -16.13
N LEU A 107 17.38 -16.93 -16.23
CA LEU A 107 18.71 -16.64 -16.77
C LEU A 107 19.82 -17.27 -15.93
N GLY A 108 19.70 -17.28 -14.60
CA GLY A 108 20.64 -17.96 -13.72
C GLY A 108 20.69 -19.47 -14.00
N LYS A 109 19.52 -20.12 -14.06
CA LYS A 109 19.39 -21.55 -14.36
C LYS A 109 19.88 -21.92 -15.76
N ILE A 110 19.49 -21.14 -16.78
CA ILE A 110 19.98 -21.32 -18.16
C ILE A 110 21.49 -21.09 -18.21
N GLY A 111 22.01 -20.11 -17.49
CA GLY A 111 23.44 -19.86 -17.38
C GLY A 111 24.19 -21.06 -16.81
N GLU A 112 23.64 -21.75 -15.81
CA GLU A 112 24.23 -22.96 -15.23
C GLU A 112 24.17 -24.16 -16.20
N GLU A 113 23.01 -24.38 -16.83
CA GLU A 113 22.76 -25.59 -17.62
C GLU A 113 23.33 -25.49 -19.06
N PHE A 114 23.40 -24.28 -19.62
CA PHE A 114 23.94 -24.01 -20.96
C PHE A 114 25.31 -23.34 -20.94
N SER A 115 25.96 -23.27 -19.76
CA SER A 115 27.33 -22.76 -19.61
C SER A 115 28.30 -23.31 -20.65
N PRO A 116 28.34 -24.63 -20.92
CA PRO A 116 29.26 -25.19 -21.92
C PRO A 116 29.10 -24.58 -23.32
N VAL A 117 27.87 -24.22 -23.74
CA VAL A 117 27.59 -23.62 -25.06
C VAL A 117 28.09 -22.17 -25.14
N LEU A 118 27.85 -21.39 -24.09
CA LEU A 118 28.33 -20.01 -24.01
C LEU A 118 29.86 -19.95 -23.87
N LEU A 119 30.44 -20.88 -23.11
CA LEU A 119 31.88 -21.00 -22.90
C LEU A 119 32.60 -21.53 -24.13
N ALA A 120 32.02 -22.48 -24.86
CA ALA A 120 32.57 -23.03 -26.11
C ALA A 120 32.83 -21.92 -27.13
N ASN A 121 31.88 -20.98 -27.30
CA ASN A 121 32.07 -19.83 -28.17
C ASN A 121 33.14 -18.87 -27.63
N LYS A 122 33.10 -18.54 -26.34
CA LYS A 122 34.06 -17.60 -25.71
C LYS A 122 35.51 -18.08 -25.76
N TYR A 123 35.76 -19.35 -25.51
CA TYR A 123 37.10 -19.92 -25.40
C TYR A 123 37.54 -20.69 -26.66
N GLY A 124 36.67 -20.77 -27.67
CA GLY A 124 36.92 -21.53 -28.90
C GLY A 124 37.15 -23.01 -28.62
N ILE A 125 36.28 -23.62 -27.81
CA ILE A 125 36.39 -25.02 -27.38
C ILE A 125 35.27 -25.83 -28.01
N ASN A 126 35.60 -26.99 -28.57
CA ASN A 126 34.60 -27.93 -29.05
C ASN A 126 33.72 -28.44 -27.90
N LEU A 127 32.41 -28.47 -28.07
CA LEU A 127 31.48 -28.95 -27.03
C LEU A 127 31.77 -30.39 -26.59
N LYS A 128 32.32 -31.22 -27.48
CA LYS A 128 32.70 -32.60 -27.19
C LYS A 128 33.85 -32.71 -26.17
N ASP A 129 34.65 -31.67 -26.05
CA ASP A 129 35.82 -31.60 -25.17
C ASP A 129 35.48 -31.19 -23.74
N PHE A 130 34.23 -30.83 -23.45
CA PHE A 130 33.78 -30.53 -22.10
C PHE A 130 33.46 -31.83 -21.33
N ARG A 131 33.86 -31.86 -20.06
CA ARG A 131 33.48 -32.86 -19.07
C ARG A 131 33.01 -32.16 -17.80
N HIS A 132 31.82 -32.54 -17.34
CA HIS A 132 31.28 -32.06 -16.08
C HIS A 132 31.92 -32.79 -14.91
N LEU A 133 32.25 -32.07 -13.84
CA LEU A 133 32.83 -32.59 -12.61
C LEU A 133 31.98 -32.18 -11.38
N GLY A 134 31.66 -30.89 -11.25
CA GLY A 134 30.97 -30.29 -10.09
C GLY A 134 31.92 -29.66 -9.06
N THR A 135 31.38 -29.04 -8.01
CA THR A 135 32.17 -28.30 -7.00
C THR A 135 33.33 -29.12 -6.43
N PRO A 136 34.57 -28.58 -6.36
CA PRO A 136 34.97 -27.16 -6.49
C PRO A 136 35.40 -26.70 -7.89
N VAL A 137 35.14 -27.49 -8.94
CA VAL A 137 35.37 -27.12 -10.34
C VAL A 137 34.26 -27.72 -11.20
N ASP A 138 33.29 -26.92 -11.63
CA ASP A 138 32.14 -27.42 -12.37
C ASP A 138 32.49 -28.19 -13.67
N PHE A 139 33.43 -27.70 -14.46
CA PHE A 139 33.84 -28.32 -15.73
C PHE A 139 35.34 -28.39 -15.91
N VAL A 140 35.79 -29.44 -16.61
CA VAL A 140 37.11 -29.49 -17.26
C VAL A 140 36.91 -29.56 -18.77
N ALA A 141 37.71 -28.81 -19.52
CA ALA A 141 37.66 -28.79 -20.97
C ALA A 141 39.04 -29.12 -21.57
N PHE A 142 39.08 -30.05 -22.51
CA PHE A 142 40.29 -30.51 -23.19
C PHE A 142 40.39 -29.89 -24.58
N LYS A 143 40.65 -28.58 -24.65
CA LYS A 143 40.62 -27.82 -25.90
C LYS A 143 41.60 -28.42 -26.93
N GLY A 144 41.07 -28.74 -28.11
CA GLY A 144 41.82 -29.30 -29.23
C GLY A 144 41.82 -30.83 -29.29
N LEU A 145 41.31 -31.51 -28.26
CA LEU A 145 41.30 -32.97 -28.18
C LEU A 145 40.39 -33.61 -29.24
N SER A 146 39.17 -33.09 -29.42
CA SER A 146 38.23 -33.60 -30.44
C SER A 146 38.58 -33.19 -31.87
N ASP A 147 39.40 -32.15 -32.04
CA ASP A 147 39.74 -31.58 -33.34
C ASP A 147 40.99 -32.27 -33.95
N GLY A 148 41.61 -33.22 -33.24
CA GLY A 148 42.83 -33.90 -33.67
C GLY A 148 44.08 -33.00 -33.61
N SER A 149 44.04 -31.94 -32.80
CA SER A 149 45.17 -31.03 -32.60
C SER A 149 46.34 -31.74 -31.91
N SER A 150 47.57 -31.43 -32.32
CA SER A 150 48.79 -31.90 -31.64
C SER A 150 49.02 -31.20 -30.29
N GLU A 151 48.34 -30.08 -30.05
CA GLU A 151 48.40 -29.33 -28.80
C GLU A 151 47.02 -29.37 -28.12
N VAL A 152 46.99 -29.92 -26.91
CA VAL A 152 45.79 -30.00 -26.07
C VAL A 152 45.98 -29.10 -24.85
N GLU A 153 45.05 -28.17 -24.64
CA GLU A 153 45.00 -27.31 -23.46
C GLU A 153 43.91 -27.80 -22.50
N VAL A 154 44.24 -27.95 -21.21
CA VAL A 154 43.29 -28.35 -20.18
C VAL A 154 42.82 -27.12 -19.38
N LEU A 155 41.54 -26.79 -19.49
CA LEU A 155 40.93 -25.67 -18.78
C LEU A 155 40.04 -26.19 -17.66
N PHE A 156 40.26 -25.68 -16.45
CA PHE A 156 39.37 -25.88 -15.30
C PHE A 156 38.45 -24.68 -15.16
N LEU A 157 37.14 -24.92 -15.11
CA LEU A 157 36.10 -23.90 -15.20
C LEU A 157 35.12 -24.06 -14.04
N GLU A 158 34.98 -22.98 -13.27
CA GLU A 158 33.94 -22.83 -12.25
C GLU A 158 32.92 -21.79 -12.76
N ILE A 159 31.65 -22.12 -12.70
CA ILE A 159 30.55 -21.31 -13.24
C ILE A 159 29.88 -20.56 -12.10
N LYS A 160 29.69 -19.25 -12.27
CA LYS A 160 28.87 -18.44 -11.36
C LYS A 160 27.77 -17.75 -12.16
N SER A 161 26.51 -17.99 -11.78
CA SER A 161 25.30 -17.49 -12.46
C SER A 161 24.64 -16.31 -11.73
N GLY A 162 25.03 -16.03 -10.47
CA GLY A 162 24.39 -15.05 -9.59
C GLY A 162 25.20 -13.77 -9.32
N LYS A 163 24.62 -12.86 -8.52
CA LYS A 163 25.25 -11.58 -8.10
C LYS A 163 26.54 -11.75 -7.28
N SER A 164 26.72 -12.91 -6.65
CA SER A 164 27.97 -13.29 -6.00
C SER A 164 28.89 -13.98 -7.01
N SER A 165 29.84 -13.24 -7.55
CA SER A 165 30.85 -13.74 -8.51
C SER A 165 32.13 -14.27 -7.83
N GLY A 166 32.20 -14.21 -6.50
CA GLY A 166 33.37 -14.65 -5.74
C GLY A 166 33.44 -16.16 -5.62
N LEU A 167 34.64 -16.73 -5.83
CA LEU A 167 34.91 -18.13 -5.53
C LEU A 167 34.72 -18.41 -4.02
N VAL A 168 34.24 -19.59 -3.64
CA VAL A 168 34.17 -20.05 -2.25
C VAL A 168 35.55 -20.57 -1.80
N GLY A 169 35.79 -20.78 -0.50
CA GLY A 169 37.09 -21.17 0.05
C GLY A 169 37.75 -22.36 -0.66
N ARG A 170 37.01 -23.44 -0.90
CA ARG A 170 37.50 -24.64 -1.60
C ARG A 170 37.83 -24.38 -3.07
N GLU A 171 36.99 -23.61 -3.77
CA GLU A 171 37.21 -23.22 -5.17
C GLU A 171 38.46 -22.35 -5.32
N ARG A 172 38.69 -21.41 -4.38
CA ARG A 172 39.94 -20.62 -4.33
C ARG A 172 41.18 -21.50 -4.21
N MET A 173 41.15 -22.49 -3.31
CA MET A 173 42.28 -23.40 -3.11
C MET A 173 42.64 -24.17 -4.39
N VAL A 174 41.63 -24.63 -5.14
CA VAL A 174 41.86 -25.33 -6.42
C VAL A 174 42.38 -24.37 -7.50
N ARG A 175 41.78 -23.18 -7.64
CA ARG A 175 42.30 -22.14 -8.56
C ARG A 175 43.77 -21.84 -8.27
N ASP A 176 44.13 -21.67 -7.01
CA ASP A 176 45.50 -21.32 -6.61
C ASP A 176 46.47 -22.49 -6.83
N ALA A 177 46.01 -23.74 -6.70
CA ALA A 177 46.79 -24.92 -7.08
C ALA A 177 47.09 -24.95 -8.58
N VAL A 178 46.07 -24.74 -9.42
CA VAL A 178 46.21 -24.68 -10.87
C VAL A 178 47.15 -23.54 -11.28
N LYS A 179 46.95 -22.33 -10.74
CA LYS A 179 47.83 -21.17 -11.01
C LYS A 179 49.27 -21.39 -10.58
N SER A 180 49.48 -22.11 -9.49
CA SER A 180 50.81 -22.48 -8.99
C SER A 180 51.41 -23.70 -9.70
N LYS A 181 50.78 -24.19 -10.78
CA LYS A 181 51.18 -25.38 -11.55
C LYS A 181 51.30 -26.66 -10.71
N ARG A 182 50.54 -26.76 -9.61
CA ARG A 182 50.45 -27.96 -8.77
C ARG A 182 49.39 -28.93 -9.33
N VAL A 183 49.58 -29.34 -10.58
CA VAL A 183 48.69 -30.25 -11.33
C VAL A 183 49.55 -31.36 -11.93
N SER A 184 49.16 -32.61 -11.73
CA SER A 184 49.85 -33.79 -12.27
C SER A 184 48.90 -34.65 -13.09
N TYR A 185 49.46 -35.43 -14.03
CA TYR A 185 48.76 -36.41 -14.83
C TYR A 185 49.39 -37.77 -14.57
N GLU A 186 48.69 -38.63 -13.84
CA GLU A 186 49.18 -39.95 -13.46
C GLU A 186 48.37 -41.03 -14.18
N VAL A 187 49.07 -41.98 -14.80
CA VAL A 187 48.43 -43.18 -15.36
C VAL A 187 48.51 -44.28 -14.33
N VAL A 188 47.37 -44.61 -13.73
CA VAL A 188 47.29 -45.63 -12.68
C VAL A 188 46.67 -46.90 -13.26
N ASN A 189 47.44 -48.00 -13.25
CA ASN A 189 46.94 -49.32 -13.63
C ASN A 189 46.41 -50.06 -12.38
N LEU A 190 45.08 -50.11 -12.25
CA LEU A 190 44.41 -50.80 -11.15
C LEU A 190 44.67 -52.32 -11.13
N GLY A 191 44.94 -52.95 -12.29
CA GLY A 191 45.22 -54.38 -12.37
C GLY A 191 46.51 -54.75 -11.65
N GLU A 192 47.56 -53.95 -11.84
CA GLU A 192 48.85 -54.13 -11.16
C GLU A 192 48.76 -53.78 -9.68
N MET A 193 48.03 -52.73 -9.31
CA MET A 193 47.82 -52.37 -7.90
C MET A 193 47.03 -53.43 -7.13
N ILE A 194 45.94 -53.95 -7.72
CA ILE A 194 45.13 -55.00 -7.09
C ILE A 194 45.90 -56.33 -7.07
N GLY A 195 46.70 -56.61 -8.10
CA GLY A 195 47.61 -57.76 -8.14
C GLY A 195 48.65 -57.71 -7.02
N GLY A 196 49.33 -56.58 -6.86
CA GLY A 196 50.29 -56.32 -5.78
C GLY A 196 49.68 -56.41 -4.39
N LEU A 197 48.48 -55.85 -4.21
CA LEU A 197 47.75 -55.94 -2.93
C LEU A 197 47.36 -57.39 -2.62
N LYS A 198 46.95 -58.16 -3.63
CA LYS A 198 46.63 -59.59 -3.46
C LYS A 198 47.86 -60.44 -3.16
N SER A 199 49.02 -60.15 -3.75
CA SER A 199 50.27 -60.87 -3.43
C SER A 199 50.79 -60.53 -2.03
N GLU A 200 50.70 -59.27 -1.59
CA GLU A 200 51.04 -58.86 -0.23
C GLU A 200 50.10 -59.50 0.81
N LEU A 201 48.81 -59.61 0.49
CA LEU A 201 47.81 -60.24 1.38
C LEU A 201 47.92 -61.79 1.40
N ASN A 202 48.45 -62.41 0.34
CA ASN A 202 48.61 -63.86 0.25
C ASN A 202 49.99 -64.38 0.73
N GLY A 203 50.93 -63.49 1.08
CA GLY A 203 52.16 -63.88 1.78
C GLY A 203 53.26 -64.53 0.95
N ASP A 204 53.28 -64.35 -0.37
CA ASP A 204 54.42 -64.81 -1.19
C ASP A 204 55.52 -63.75 -1.20
N ASN A 205 56.46 -63.86 -0.25
CA ASN A 205 57.72 -63.12 -0.26
C ASN A 205 58.73 -63.90 -1.13
N PRO A 206 59.15 -63.42 -2.32
CA PRO A 206 60.25 -64.05 -3.02
C PRO A 206 61.55 -63.68 -2.30
N ALA A 207 62.24 -64.72 -1.80
CA ALA A 207 63.63 -64.65 -1.38
C ALA A 207 64.56 -64.37 -2.58
#